data_AF-A0A968PDW9-F1
#
_entry.id   AF-A0A968PDW9-F1
#
_cell.length_a   1.000
_cell.length_b   1.000
_cell.length_c   1.000
_cell.angle_alpha   90.00
_cell.angle_beta   90.00
_cell.angle_gamma   90.00
#
_symmetry.space_group_name_H-M   'P 1'
#
loop_
_entity.id
_entity.type
_entity.pdbx_description
1 polymer ?
#
loop_
_entity_poly.entity_id
_entity_poly.type
_entity_poly.pdbx_seq_one_letter_code
_entity_poly.pdbx_strand_id
1 'polypeptide(L)' 'PRLMSATHRQPTPVIDGGPMMKRFQPKDRGRAHRILKRTSHIIVSVDVG' A
#
# COMPACT_ATOMS: atom_id res chain seq x y z
N PRO A 1 32.73 26.34 3.72
CA PRO A 1 32.95 25.50 2.52
C PRO A 1 32.89 24.00 2.90
N ARG A 2 31.87 23.19 2.60
CA ARG A 2 30.94 23.14 1.46
C ARG A 2 29.48 23.25 1.92
N LEU A 3 28.78 24.20 1.33
CA LEU A 3 27.34 24.10 1.07
C LEU A 3 27.18 23.09 -0.07
N MET A 4 26.67 21.89 0.23
CA MET A 4 25.90 21.06 -0.71
C MET A 4 25.05 20.11 0.12
N SER A 5 23.85 20.57 0.51
CA SER A 5 22.76 19.68 0.90
C SER A 5 22.47 18.78 -0.30
N ALA A 6 23.09 17.60 -0.33
CA ALA A 6 22.83 16.60 -1.34
C ALA A 6 21.32 16.35 -1.35
N THR A 7 20.71 16.56 -2.50
CA THR A 7 19.28 16.49 -2.71
C THR A 7 18.74 15.19 -2.11
N HIS A 8 17.91 15.27 -1.07
CA HIS A 8 17.29 14.09 -0.43
C HIS A 8 16.41 13.37 -1.46
N ARG A 9 16.98 12.41 -2.18
CA ARG A 9 16.25 11.58 -3.12
C ARG A 9 15.72 10.39 -2.35
N GLN A 10 14.53 10.54 -1.78
CA GLN A 10 13.82 9.42 -1.16
C GLN A 10 13.69 8.28 -2.18
N PRO A 11 14.13 7.04 -1.85
CA PRO A 11 13.89 5.90 -2.71
C PRO A 11 12.38 5.66 -2.82
N THR A 12 11.94 5.19 -3.98
CA THR A 12 10.51 4.89 -4.21
C THR A 12 10.06 3.81 -3.22
N PRO A 13 8.98 4.04 -2.45
CA PRO A 13 8.46 3.03 -1.54
C PRO A 13 7.97 1.81 -2.34
N VAL A 14 8.24 0.62 -1.81
CA VAL A 14 7.76 -0.64 -2.38
C VAL A 14 6.43 -0.99 -1.74
N ILE A 15 5.41 -1.29 -2.56
CA ILE A 15 4.08 -1.66 -2.13
C ILE A 15 3.76 -3.06 -2.67
N ASP A 16 3.37 -3.97 -1.78
CA ASP A 16 2.96 -5.33 -2.17
C ASP A 16 1.45 -5.57 -2.04
N GLY A 17 1.01 -6.72 -2.57
CA GLY A 17 -0.35 -7.23 -2.40
C GLY A 17 -0.45 -8.05 -1.13
N GLY A 18 -0.87 -7.41 -0.04
CA GLY A 18 -1.14 -8.06 1.24
C GLY A 18 -2.36 -9.00 1.18
N PRO A 19 -2.65 -9.73 2.27
CA PRO A 19 -3.73 -10.69 2.30
C PRO A 19 -5.09 -10.03 2.03
N MET A 20 -5.85 -10.61 1.09
CA MET A 20 -7.19 -10.15 0.78
C MET A 20 -8.24 -10.89 1.59
N MET A 21 -9.01 -10.15 2.40
CA MET A 21 -10.13 -10.71 3.14
C MET A 21 -11.40 -10.73 2.28
N LYS A 22 -12.01 -11.91 2.13
CA LYS A 22 -13.30 -12.10 1.44
C LYS A 22 -14.47 -11.78 2.39
N ARG A 23 -15.48 -11.06 1.92
CA ARG A 23 -16.77 -10.81 2.61
C ARG A 23 -17.93 -10.95 1.64
N PHE A 24 -19.11 -11.29 2.15
CA PHE A 24 -20.34 -11.34 1.37
C PHE A 24 -21.04 -9.97 1.38
N GLN A 25 -21.49 -9.55 0.21
CA GLN A 25 -22.37 -8.40 0.03
C GLN A 25 -23.75 -8.93 -0.37
N PRO A 26 -24.77 -8.75 0.48
CA PRO A 26 -26.14 -9.12 0.14
C PRO A 26 -26.60 -8.42 -1.14
N LYS A 27 -27.37 -9.15 -1.95
CA LYS A 27 -27.98 -8.69 -3.20
C LYS A 27 -29.40 -9.23 -3.32
N ASP A 28 -30.17 -8.61 -4.21
CA ASP A 28 -31.56 -8.95 -4.52
C ASP A 28 -31.74 -10.44 -4.86
N ARG A 29 -32.93 -10.97 -4.54
CA ARG A 29 -33.35 -12.37 -4.80
C ARG A 29 -32.45 -13.43 -4.13
N GLY A 30 -32.03 -13.20 -2.90
CA GLY A 30 -31.22 -14.17 -2.12
C GLY A 30 -29.81 -14.37 -2.68
N ARG A 31 -29.32 -13.45 -3.49
CA ARG A 31 -27.98 -13.50 -4.08
C ARG A 31 -26.98 -12.78 -3.18
N ALA A 32 -25.71 -13.09 -3.35
CA ALA A 32 -24.62 -12.34 -2.75
C ALA A 32 -23.44 -12.23 -3.71
N HIS A 33 -22.79 -11.06 -3.71
CA HIS A 33 -21.52 -10.85 -4.39
C HIS A 33 -20.36 -10.87 -3.37
N ARG A 34 -19.14 -11.07 -3.86
CA ARG A 34 -17.94 -11.04 -3.02
C ARG A 34 -17.36 -9.63 -3.01
N ILE A 35 -17.17 -9.05 -1.82
CA ILE A 35 -16.29 -7.91 -1.61
C ILE A 35 -14.91 -8.43 -1.19
N LEU A 36 -13.86 -7.87 -1.77
CA LEU A 36 -12.48 -8.08 -1.35
C LEU A 36 -11.98 -6.86 -0.59
N LYS A 37 -11.68 -7.04 0.69
CA LYS A 37 -10.98 -6.04 1.50
C LYS A 37 -9.49 -6.20 1.21
N ARG A 38 -8.96 -5.34 0.35
CA ARG A 38 -7.54 -5.34 -0.06
C ARG A 38 -6.71 -4.73 1.05
N THR A 39 -5.57 -5.34 1.35
CA THR A 39 -4.54 -4.80 2.23
C THR A 39 -3.21 -4.84 1.49
N SER A 40 -2.25 -4.03 1.95
CA SER A 40 -0.91 -3.93 1.36
C SER A 40 0.11 -3.71 2.48
N HIS A 41 1.31 -4.26 2.32
CA HIS A 41 2.45 -3.85 3.12
C HIS A 41 3.20 -2.75 2.38
N ILE A 42 3.58 -1.72 3.12
CA ILE A 42 4.31 -0.57 2.60
C ILE A 42 5.69 -0.59 3.25
N ILE A 43 6.73 -0.66 2.43
CA ILE A 43 8.11 -0.60 2.89
C ILE A 43 8.65 0.78 2.52
N VAL A 44 9.05 1.53 3.55
CA VAL A 44 9.65 2.86 3.42
C VAL A 44 11.07 2.80 3.93
N SER A 45 12.02 3.22 3.09
CA SER A 45 13.41 3.41 3.47
C SER A 45 13.72 4.89 3.42
N VAL A 46 14.27 5.42 4.50
CA VAL A 46 14.74 6.80 4.57
C VAL A 46 16.26 6.78 4.66
N ASP A 47 16.89 7.60 3.82
CA ASP A 47 18.32 7.88 3.93
C ASP A 47 18.54 9.11 4.81
N VAL A 48 19.63 9.10 5.58
CA VAL A 48 20.06 10.24 6.41
C VAL A 48 21.33 10.77 5.78
N GLY A 49 21.17 11.81 4.97
CA GLY A 49 22.29 12.57 4.40
C GLY A 49 23.10 13.30 5.46
#